data_AF-A0A1V6EQE7-F1
#
_entry.id   AF-A0A1V6EQE7-F1
#
_cell.length_a   1.000
_cell.length_b   1.000
_cell.length_c   1.000
_cell.angle_alpha   90.00
_cell.angle_beta   90.00
_cell.angle_gamma   90.00
#
_symmetry.space_group_name_H-M   'P 1'
#
loop_
_entity.id
_entity.type
_entity.pdbx_description
1 polymer ?
#
loop_
_entity_poly.entity_id
_entity_poly.type
_entity_poly.pdbx_seq_one_letter_code
_entity_poly.pdbx_strand_id
1 'polypeptide(L)'
;MFNMKRFVLSVLPVLFVLLLSGCKVDAIWVSRTDLDFQRDNNPQYFDLANENASMGTINVTISPDKSWIKVAPILAPCKPPDAGGLVKSRVEVRIDRSKITDEGKISGTITLKADGIKEVTVKVSAIQDEKTPALAPLNIVNPVTTYSNPYLVEFSFSLRDQTDRAVIGEPAQFSVEGFEDNYPVGMPQGLLLRRGAARQLWLELVLDYSILMQQIENAIPEMERAVSEVLLPSLNEDVLVSASGFYRDNLNSQVIVPYTANHAHVAQRIQASQTELFTGFRSGARVYDALMSSIDRFNNLGLTDQDEKYIVLFCNGRDTSSQTLPAIVIEQAKAAGVHIIVVGFGESIDSGDLITVAMSANGRYISASTLGDLQASFERIVEDLNCQYVVRWASLRRDAIIMRPSFKLTLGDASASYKSDKNFIAQNHAADPLQGRLMLVQSDTPDNTTLFLRANYVPYDISELRFRVTSANAYQVTIVNASNDGLIADWQLTRVEEGNGTQLITVKGASPMPFASFGAMLRFRFDAMVDTPFTAFEVDNSLYAEGDGQSFIIEN
;
A
#
# COMPACT_ATOMS: atom_id res chain seq x y z
N MET A 1 -64.48 -51.26 -69.36
CA MET A 1 -63.81 -51.00 -70.65
C MET A 1 -62.99 -49.71 -70.47
N PHE A 2 -61.67 -49.83 -70.58
CA PHE A 2 -60.62 -48.79 -70.60
C PHE A 2 -60.37 -47.85 -69.39
N ASN A 3 -59.11 -47.90 -68.93
CA ASN A 3 -58.40 -47.06 -67.96
C ASN A 3 -58.35 -45.57 -68.33
N MET A 4 -58.26 -44.68 -67.34
CA MET A 4 -57.04 -43.86 -67.09
C MET A 4 -57.12 -43.08 -65.77
N LYS A 5 -56.07 -43.19 -64.95
CA LYS A 5 -55.83 -42.39 -63.73
C LYS A 5 -55.58 -40.91 -64.09
N ARG A 6 -56.11 -39.98 -63.28
CA ARG A 6 -55.49 -38.65 -63.09
C ARG A 6 -55.57 -38.19 -61.63
N PHE A 7 -54.39 -37.76 -61.18
CA PHE A 7 -53.99 -37.25 -59.88
C PHE A 7 -54.75 -35.96 -59.52
N VAL A 8 -55.20 -35.85 -58.26
CA VAL A 8 -55.75 -34.62 -57.68
C VAL A 8 -54.60 -33.85 -57.01
N LEU A 9 -54.37 -32.62 -57.47
CA LEU A 9 -53.36 -31.69 -56.95
C LEU A 9 -53.94 -30.97 -55.71
N SER A 10 -53.31 -31.15 -54.55
CA SER A 10 -53.63 -30.42 -53.32
C SER A 10 -52.74 -29.17 -53.23
N VAL A 11 -53.37 -28.00 -53.14
CA VAL A 11 -52.69 -26.70 -52.97
C VAL A 11 -52.27 -26.54 -51.51
N LEU A 12 -50.97 -26.42 -51.26
CA LEU A 12 -50.39 -26.09 -49.95
C LEU A 12 -49.84 -24.65 -50.03
N PRO A 13 -50.12 -23.74 -49.08
CA PRO A 13 -49.54 -22.41 -49.10
C PRO A 13 -48.07 -22.49 -48.65
N VAL A 14 -47.16 -22.13 -49.55
CA VAL A 14 -45.73 -21.97 -49.26
C VAL A 14 -45.54 -20.68 -48.48
N LEU A 15 -45.23 -20.81 -47.18
CA LEU A 15 -44.73 -19.73 -46.35
C LEU A 15 -43.29 -19.42 -46.79
N PHE A 16 -43.11 -18.36 -47.57
CA PHE A 16 -41.79 -17.88 -47.99
C PHE A 16 -41.14 -17.14 -46.80
N VAL A 17 -40.38 -17.86 -45.98
CA VAL A 17 -39.48 -17.23 -45.00
C VAL A 17 -38.31 -16.65 -45.80
N LEU A 18 -38.37 -15.34 -46.08
CA LEU A 18 -37.21 -14.59 -46.54
C LEU A 18 -36.17 -14.59 -45.41
N LEU A 19 -35.18 -15.48 -45.52
CA LEU A 19 -33.89 -15.33 -44.83
C LEU A 19 -33.18 -14.12 -45.45
N LEU A 20 -33.47 -12.93 -44.91
CA LEU A 20 -32.61 -11.76 -45.08
C LEU A 20 -31.31 -12.07 -44.34
N SER A 21 -30.33 -12.65 -45.03
CA SER A 21 -28.93 -12.56 -44.63
C SER A 21 -28.52 -11.10 -44.79
N GLY A 22 -28.83 -10.27 -43.79
CA GLY A 22 -28.37 -8.89 -43.74
C GLY A 22 -26.84 -8.90 -43.77
N CYS A 23 -26.25 -8.26 -44.78
CA CYS A 23 -24.81 -7.99 -44.78
C CYS A 23 -24.46 -7.20 -43.51
N LYS A 24 -23.56 -7.75 -42.70
CA LYS A 24 -23.00 -7.02 -41.56
C LYS A 24 -22.33 -5.75 -42.07
N VAL A 25 -22.59 -4.62 -41.42
CA VAL A 25 -22.03 -3.31 -41.80
C VAL A 25 -20.68 -3.08 -41.14
N ASP A 26 -19.80 -2.35 -41.81
CA ASP A 26 -18.56 -1.83 -41.21
C ASP A 26 -18.90 -0.56 -40.40
N ALA A 27 -18.49 -0.53 -39.14
CA ALA A 27 -18.82 0.57 -38.22
C ALA A 27 -17.86 0.72 -37.03
N ILE A 28 -17.07 -0.30 -36.69
CA ILE A 28 -16.11 -0.24 -35.59
C ILE A 28 -14.76 0.20 -36.15
N TRP A 29 -14.33 1.40 -35.76
CA TRP A 29 -12.98 1.87 -36.01
C TRP A 29 -12.10 1.62 -34.77
N VAL A 30 -10.82 1.30 -35.01
CA VAL A 30 -9.81 1.19 -33.94
C VAL A 30 -8.55 1.97 -34.31
N SER A 31 -7.91 2.57 -33.31
CA SER A 31 -6.66 3.31 -33.52
C SER A 31 -5.46 2.41 -33.81
N ARG A 32 -5.53 1.14 -33.39
CA ARG A 32 -4.49 0.12 -33.59
C ARG A 32 -5.12 -1.26 -33.71
N THR A 33 -4.51 -2.12 -34.53
CA THR A 33 -4.90 -3.52 -34.71
C THR A 33 -3.88 -4.51 -34.15
N ASP A 34 -2.74 -4.02 -33.65
CA ASP A 34 -1.68 -4.82 -33.04
C ASP A 34 -1.13 -4.09 -31.80
N LEU A 35 -0.99 -4.85 -30.71
CA LEU A 35 -0.36 -4.45 -29.46
C LEU A 35 0.76 -5.45 -29.14
N ASP A 36 2.01 -4.99 -29.21
CA ASP A 36 3.18 -5.81 -28.90
C ASP A 36 3.76 -5.37 -27.56
N PHE A 37 3.51 -6.16 -26.53
CA PHE A 37 4.01 -5.97 -25.17
C PHE A 37 5.47 -6.32 -25.03
N GLN A 38 6.10 -7.01 -25.99
CA GLN A 38 7.49 -7.45 -25.87
C GLN A 38 7.71 -8.10 -24.50
N ARG A 39 8.68 -7.62 -23.72
CA ARG A 39 8.96 -8.07 -22.33
C ARG A 39 8.31 -7.20 -21.26
N ASP A 40 7.58 -6.16 -21.67
CA ASP A 40 6.97 -5.19 -20.77
C ASP A 40 5.67 -5.73 -20.14
N ASN A 41 5.31 -5.21 -18.96
CA ASN A 41 4.05 -5.43 -18.26
C ASN A 41 3.16 -4.19 -18.23
N ASN A 42 3.66 -3.05 -18.72
CA ASN A 42 2.92 -1.80 -18.76
C ASN A 42 1.66 -1.96 -19.61
N PRO A 43 0.50 -1.45 -19.13
CA PRO A 43 -0.73 -1.46 -19.91
C PRO A 43 -0.52 -0.77 -21.27
N GLN A 44 -1.11 -1.34 -22.31
CA GLN A 44 -1.21 -0.69 -23.62
C GLN A 44 -2.64 -0.28 -23.90
N TYR A 45 -2.80 0.69 -24.79
CA TYR A 45 -4.11 1.27 -25.08
C TYR A 45 -4.37 1.27 -26.59
N PHE A 46 -5.64 1.09 -26.94
CA PHE A 46 -6.17 1.50 -28.23
C PHE A 46 -7.48 2.25 -28.01
N ASP A 47 -7.82 3.11 -28.95
CA ASP A 47 -9.12 3.78 -28.95
C ASP A 47 -10.02 3.03 -29.93
N LEU A 48 -11.30 2.89 -29.60
CA LEU A 48 -12.33 2.51 -30.57
C LEU A 48 -13.37 3.61 -30.74
N ALA A 49 -14.04 3.61 -31.89
CA ALA A 49 -15.13 4.53 -32.17
C ALA A 49 -16.15 3.91 -33.12
N ASN A 50 -17.35 4.49 -33.16
CA ASN A 50 -18.29 4.27 -34.24
C ASN A 50 -17.90 5.19 -35.41
N GLU A 51 -17.46 4.63 -36.53
CA GLU A 51 -17.16 5.41 -37.75
C GLU A 51 -18.36 5.56 -38.69
N ASN A 52 -19.47 4.87 -38.39
CA ASN A 52 -20.68 4.94 -39.20
C ASN A 52 -21.67 5.97 -38.64
N ALA A 53 -21.64 7.17 -39.23
CA ALA A 53 -22.52 8.28 -38.84
C ALA A 53 -24.02 8.03 -39.07
N SER A 54 -24.39 7.03 -39.88
CA SER A 54 -25.79 6.65 -40.09
C SER A 54 -26.33 5.72 -39.00
N MET A 55 -25.45 5.19 -38.15
CA MET A 55 -25.82 4.37 -36.99
C MET A 55 -25.90 5.24 -35.74
N GLY A 56 -26.83 4.93 -34.83
CA GLY A 56 -26.84 5.50 -33.49
C GLY A 56 -25.66 5.01 -32.64
N THR A 57 -25.75 5.16 -31.32
CA THR A 57 -24.75 4.59 -30.41
C THR A 57 -24.71 3.06 -30.57
N ILE A 58 -23.53 2.51 -30.81
CA ILE A 58 -23.31 1.05 -30.90
C ILE A 58 -22.66 0.55 -29.62
N ASN A 59 -23.15 -0.56 -29.08
CA ASN A 59 -22.58 -1.18 -27.89
C ASN A 59 -21.59 -2.26 -28.31
N VAL A 60 -20.30 -1.97 -28.18
CA VAL A 60 -19.22 -2.88 -28.58
C VAL A 60 -18.80 -3.73 -27.38
N THR A 61 -19.02 -5.04 -27.47
CA THR A 61 -18.49 -6.02 -26.52
C THR A 61 -17.03 -6.33 -26.87
N ILE A 62 -16.17 -6.36 -25.87
CA ILE A 62 -14.72 -6.50 -25.99
C ILE A 62 -14.32 -7.79 -25.28
N SER A 63 -13.86 -8.78 -26.05
CA SER A 63 -13.64 -10.14 -25.53
C SER A 63 -12.25 -10.66 -25.89
N PRO A 64 -11.36 -10.89 -24.91
CA PRO A 64 -10.09 -11.57 -25.16
C PRO A 64 -10.29 -13.08 -25.31
N ASP A 65 -9.47 -13.72 -26.16
CA ASP A 65 -9.47 -15.18 -26.37
C ASP A 65 -8.54 -15.94 -25.42
N LYS A 66 -7.61 -15.25 -24.76
CA LYS A 66 -6.66 -15.81 -23.80
C LYS A 66 -6.92 -15.27 -22.40
N SER A 67 -6.85 -16.14 -21.41
CA SER A 67 -6.99 -15.80 -19.99
C SER A 67 -5.89 -14.90 -19.43
N TRP A 68 -4.76 -14.80 -20.14
CA TRP A 68 -3.68 -13.87 -19.81
C TRP A 68 -3.88 -12.47 -20.39
N ILE A 69 -4.87 -12.25 -21.26
CA ILE A 69 -5.22 -10.91 -21.76
C ILE A 69 -6.39 -10.38 -20.93
N LYS A 70 -6.21 -9.20 -20.34
CA LYS A 70 -7.25 -8.48 -19.60
C LYS A 70 -7.58 -7.19 -20.34
N VAL A 71 -8.86 -6.86 -20.43
CA VAL A 71 -9.35 -5.65 -21.10
C VAL A 71 -10.28 -4.87 -20.19
N ALA A 72 -10.22 -3.54 -20.26
CA ALA A 72 -11.15 -2.65 -19.60
C ALA A 72 -11.47 -1.45 -20.52
N PRO A 73 -12.76 -1.11 -20.74
CA PRO A 73 -13.96 -1.85 -20.31
C PRO A 73 -14.20 -3.13 -21.13
N ILE A 74 -15.12 -4.00 -20.70
CA ILE A 74 -15.58 -5.18 -21.48
C ILE A 74 -16.77 -4.85 -22.41
N LEU A 75 -17.38 -3.69 -22.22
CA LEU A 75 -18.49 -3.15 -23.02
C LEU A 75 -18.28 -1.65 -23.19
N ALA A 76 -18.26 -1.17 -24.42
CA ALA A 76 -18.05 0.24 -24.74
C ALA A 76 -19.20 0.80 -25.60
N PRO A 77 -19.98 1.79 -25.12
CA PRO A 77 -20.97 2.48 -25.92
C PRO A 77 -20.29 3.55 -26.81
N CYS A 78 -20.23 3.29 -28.11
CA CYS A 78 -19.60 4.19 -29.08
C CYS A 78 -20.64 5.06 -29.79
N LYS A 79 -20.64 6.36 -29.50
CA LYS A 79 -21.52 7.36 -30.13
C LYS A 79 -21.13 7.58 -31.59
N PRO A 80 -22.08 7.95 -32.48
CA PRO A 80 -21.75 8.34 -33.85
C PRO A 80 -20.78 9.53 -33.88
N PRO A 81 -20.06 9.74 -35.00
CA PRO A 81 -19.20 10.91 -35.18
C PRO A 81 -19.98 12.21 -34.99
N ASP A 82 -19.31 13.22 -34.42
CA ASP A 82 -19.85 14.57 -34.24
C ASP A 82 -19.08 15.61 -35.09
N ALA A 83 -19.37 16.91 -34.90
CA ALA A 83 -18.71 17.98 -35.64
C ALA A 83 -17.17 18.03 -35.41
N GLY A 84 -16.67 17.42 -34.34
CA GLY A 84 -15.26 17.27 -34.01
C GLY A 84 -14.63 15.96 -34.51
N GLY A 85 -15.40 15.07 -35.14
CA GLY A 85 -14.94 13.80 -35.71
C GLY A 85 -15.39 12.58 -34.90
N LEU A 86 -14.54 11.55 -34.85
CA LEU A 86 -14.85 10.31 -34.13
C LEU A 86 -14.91 10.55 -32.61
N VAL A 87 -16.01 10.13 -31.97
CA VAL A 87 -16.12 10.08 -30.52
C VAL A 87 -15.45 8.80 -30.03
N LYS A 88 -14.25 8.93 -29.47
CA LYS A 88 -13.39 7.81 -29.10
C LYS A 88 -13.65 7.33 -27.67
N SER A 89 -13.67 6.01 -27.50
CA SER A 89 -13.63 5.32 -26.21
C SER A 89 -12.29 4.60 -26.09
N ARG A 90 -11.58 4.80 -24.99
CA ARG A 90 -10.29 4.15 -24.75
C ARG A 90 -10.47 2.76 -24.15
N VAL A 91 -9.68 1.80 -24.63
CA VAL A 91 -9.58 0.46 -24.08
C VAL A 91 -8.18 0.25 -23.56
N GLU A 92 -8.09 -0.06 -22.27
CA GLU A 92 -6.87 -0.55 -21.64
C GLU A 92 -6.74 -2.05 -21.88
N VAL A 93 -5.54 -2.48 -22.25
CA VAL A 93 -5.15 -3.89 -22.38
C VAL A 93 -4.00 -4.15 -21.43
N ARG A 94 -4.15 -5.16 -20.57
CA ARG A 94 -3.10 -5.67 -19.71
C ARG A 94 -2.81 -7.13 -20.03
N ILE A 95 -1.58 -7.56 -19.77
CA ILE A 95 -1.20 -8.96 -19.84
C ILE A 95 -0.89 -9.49 -18.43
N ASP A 96 -1.24 -10.75 -18.19
CA ASP A 96 -0.98 -11.48 -16.96
C ASP A 96 0.01 -12.60 -17.25
N ARG A 97 1.30 -12.29 -17.08
CA ARG A 97 2.40 -13.21 -17.39
C ARG A 97 2.39 -14.49 -16.55
N SER A 98 1.75 -14.49 -15.39
CA SER A 98 1.60 -15.71 -14.58
C SER A 98 0.72 -16.77 -15.25
N LYS A 99 -0.15 -16.35 -16.19
CA LYS A 99 -1.07 -17.23 -16.93
C LYS A 99 -0.54 -17.63 -18.31
N ILE A 100 0.69 -17.23 -18.64
CA ILE A 100 1.36 -17.59 -19.89
C ILE A 100 2.17 -18.87 -19.64
N THR A 101 1.77 -19.96 -20.30
CA THR A 101 2.36 -21.29 -20.09
C THR A 101 3.49 -21.64 -21.06
N ASP A 102 3.64 -20.84 -22.12
CA ASP A 102 4.56 -21.06 -23.23
C ASP A 102 5.70 -20.03 -23.25
N GLU A 103 6.88 -20.45 -23.69
CA GLU A 103 8.06 -19.58 -23.87
C GLU A 103 8.14 -19.03 -25.29
N GLY A 104 8.86 -17.91 -25.46
CA GLY A 104 9.04 -17.23 -26.73
C GLY A 104 7.95 -16.21 -27.05
N LYS A 105 7.77 -15.92 -28.35
CA LYS A 105 6.73 -14.97 -28.80
C LYS A 105 5.37 -15.65 -28.79
N ILE A 106 4.51 -15.21 -27.88
CA ILE A 106 3.13 -15.67 -27.73
C ILE A 106 2.14 -14.67 -28.32
N SER A 107 0.92 -15.11 -28.63
CA SER A 107 -0.11 -14.27 -29.22
C SER A 107 -1.50 -14.66 -28.77
N GLY A 108 -2.37 -13.66 -28.68
CA GLY A 108 -3.81 -13.80 -28.53
C GLY A 108 -4.52 -12.66 -29.26
N THR A 109 -5.82 -12.58 -29.07
CA THR A 109 -6.71 -11.73 -29.85
C THR A 109 -7.80 -11.16 -28.97
N ILE A 110 -8.12 -9.89 -29.17
CA ILE A 110 -9.29 -9.23 -28.62
C ILE A 110 -10.30 -9.09 -29.76
N THR A 111 -11.50 -9.61 -29.57
CA THR A 111 -12.61 -9.49 -30.52
C THR A 111 -13.56 -8.38 -30.07
N LEU A 112 -13.84 -7.45 -30.99
CA LEU A 112 -14.79 -6.36 -30.84
C LEU A 112 -16.06 -6.72 -31.61
N LYS A 113 -17.18 -6.80 -30.90
CA LYS A 113 -18.44 -7.28 -31.46
C LYS A 113 -19.61 -6.37 -31.09
N ALA A 114 -20.43 -6.06 -32.08
CA ALA A 114 -21.71 -5.38 -31.92
C ALA A 114 -22.76 -6.02 -32.84
N ASP A 115 -24.04 -5.89 -32.48
CA ASP A 115 -25.12 -6.54 -33.23
C ASP A 115 -25.26 -5.96 -34.65
N GLY A 116 -25.45 -6.84 -35.64
CA GLY A 116 -25.49 -6.45 -37.06
C GLY A 116 -24.19 -5.86 -37.65
N ILE A 117 -23.10 -5.80 -36.88
CA ILE A 117 -21.83 -5.16 -37.29
C ILE A 117 -20.74 -6.22 -37.50
N LYS A 118 -19.83 -5.96 -38.44
CA LYS A 118 -18.67 -6.80 -38.70
C LYS A 118 -17.70 -6.74 -37.52
N GLU A 119 -17.24 -7.90 -37.08
CA GLU A 119 -16.32 -8.00 -35.95
C GLU A 119 -14.93 -7.47 -36.33
N VAL A 120 -14.29 -6.77 -35.40
CA VAL A 120 -12.92 -6.27 -35.53
C VAL A 120 -12.03 -6.98 -34.52
N THR A 121 -10.83 -7.35 -34.93
CA THR A 121 -9.87 -8.04 -34.07
C THR A 121 -8.63 -7.20 -33.84
N VAL A 122 -8.20 -7.09 -32.58
CA VAL A 122 -6.92 -6.51 -32.20
C VAL A 122 -6.01 -7.64 -31.73
N LYS A 123 -4.86 -7.78 -32.38
CA LYS A 123 -3.85 -8.77 -32.01
C LYS A 123 -3.07 -8.29 -30.80
N VAL A 124 -2.82 -9.19 -29.86
CA VAL A 124 -1.96 -8.94 -28.69
C VAL A 124 -0.81 -9.93 -28.74
N SER A 125 0.42 -9.45 -28.62
CA SER A 125 1.60 -10.31 -28.55
C SER A 125 2.52 -9.91 -27.41
N ALA A 126 3.27 -10.88 -26.89
CA ALA A 126 4.28 -10.69 -25.85
C ALA A 126 5.43 -11.69 -26.06
N ILE A 127 6.60 -11.39 -25.51
CA ILE A 127 7.75 -12.29 -25.45
C ILE A 127 7.90 -12.75 -24.01
N GLN A 128 7.88 -14.07 -23.80
CA GLN A 128 8.12 -14.70 -22.51
C GLN A 128 9.48 -15.40 -22.54
N ASP A 129 10.48 -14.89 -21.83
CA ASP A 129 11.85 -15.43 -21.91
C ASP A 129 12.01 -16.77 -21.17
N GLU A 130 11.24 -16.98 -20.10
CA GLU A 130 11.21 -18.20 -19.31
C GLU A 130 9.77 -18.45 -18.87
N LYS A 131 9.32 -19.71 -18.72
CA LYS A 131 8.00 -19.96 -18.09
C LYS A 131 7.93 -19.18 -16.78
N THR A 132 7.02 -18.21 -16.68
CA THR A 132 6.77 -17.54 -15.41
C THR A 132 6.46 -18.66 -14.43
N PRO A 133 7.28 -18.90 -13.39
CA PRO A 133 6.90 -19.87 -12.39
C PRO A 133 5.54 -19.43 -11.86
N ALA A 134 4.61 -20.36 -11.70
CA ALA A 134 3.48 -20.08 -10.82
C ALA A 134 4.11 -19.57 -9.51
N LEU A 135 3.74 -18.36 -9.09
CA LEU A 135 4.24 -17.80 -7.84
C LEU A 135 4.06 -18.87 -6.76
N ALA A 136 5.07 -19.03 -5.91
CA ALA A 136 4.97 -20.02 -4.85
C ALA A 136 3.74 -19.69 -3.97
N PRO A 137 3.17 -20.66 -3.24
CA PRO A 137 2.04 -20.38 -2.35
C PRO A 137 2.31 -19.30 -1.30
N LEU A 138 3.60 -19.03 -1.02
CA LEU A 138 4.06 -17.93 -0.19
C LEU A 138 5.29 -17.28 -0.84
N ASN A 139 5.32 -15.95 -0.94
CA ASN A 139 6.41 -15.18 -1.53
C ASN A 139 6.78 -14.01 -0.60
N ILE A 140 8.08 -13.78 -0.46
CA ILE A 140 8.65 -12.59 0.18
C ILE A 140 8.85 -11.53 -0.89
N VAL A 141 8.25 -10.36 -0.70
CA VAL A 141 8.26 -9.26 -1.68
C VAL A 141 8.95 -8.04 -1.08
N ASN A 142 9.79 -7.40 -1.89
CA ASN A 142 10.56 -6.19 -1.57
C ASN A 142 11.28 -6.24 -0.20
N PRO A 143 12.05 -7.29 0.10
CA PRO A 143 12.75 -7.38 1.37
C PRO A 143 13.82 -6.29 1.51
N VAL A 144 13.77 -5.56 2.60
CA VAL A 144 14.77 -4.58 3.03
C VAL A 144 15.56 -5.18 4.18
N THR A 145 16.89 -5.15 4.09
CA THR A 145 17.77 -5.60 5.18
C THR A 145 18.41 -4.40 5.88
N THR A 146 18.28 -4.37 7.21
CA THR A 146 18.81 -3.31 8.07
C THR A 146 19.63 -3.93 9.20
N TYR A 147 20.76 -3.30 9.51
CA TYR A 147 21.63 -3.68 10.62
C TYR A 147 21.75 -2.50 11.58
N SER A 148 21.47 -2.72 12.85
CA SER A 148 21.42 -1.66 13.86
C SER A 148 22.01 -2.09 15.19
N ASN A 149 22.21 -1.14 16.09
CA ASN A 149 22.75 -1.42 17.41
C ASN A 149 21.64 -1.99 18.31
N PRO A 150 21.92 -2.98 19.20
CA PRO A 150 23.20 -3.65 19.42
C PRO A 150 23.22 -4.97 18.65
N TYR A 151 24.02 -5.05 17.57
CA TYR A 151 24.20 -6.26 16.76
C TYR A 151 22.90 -6.81 16.15
N LEU A 152 21.89 -5.96 15.93
CA LEU A 152 20.59 -6.37 15.41
C LEU A 152 20.67 -6.64 13.91
N VAL A 153 20.10 -7.77 13.52
CA VAL A 153 19.84 -8.15 12.15
C VAL A 153 18.34 -8.12 11.92
N GLU A 154 17.91 -7.37 10.92
CA GLU A 154 16.50 -7.17 10.62
C GLU A 154 16.19 -7.30 9.12
N PHE A 155 15.04 -7.92 8.84
CA PHE A 155 14.44 -8.00 7.52
C PHE A 155 13.01 -7.51 7.57
N SER A 156 12.68 -6.56 6.71
CA SER A 156 11.35 -5.97 6.58
C SER A 156 10.83 -6.28 5.19
N PHE A 157 9.64 -6.85 5.07
CA PHE A 157 9.14 -7.36 3.80
C PHE A 157 7.62 -7.49 3.80
N SER A 158 7.03 -7.66 2.62
CA SER A 158 5.63 -8.04 2.45
C SER A 158 5.49 -9.52 2.11
N LEU A 159 4.39 -10.15 2.55
CA LEU A 159 4.05 -11.52 2.17
C LEU A 159 2.90 -11.57 1.18
N ARG A 160 3.08 -12.36 0.10
CA ARG A 160 2.06 -12.55 -0.94
C ARG A 160 1.87 -14.01 -1.33
N ASP A 161 0.65 -14.35 -1.74
CA ASP A 161 0.31 -15.68 -2.24
C ASP A 161 0.62 -15.84 -3.73
N GLN A 162 0.32 -17.02 -4.26
CA GLN A 162 0.50 -17.37 -5.68
C GLN A 162 -0.33 -16.52 -6.66
N THR A 163 -1.27 -15.71 -6.16
CA THR A 163 -2.15 -14.81 -6.93
C THR A 163 -1.84 -13.32 -6.69
N ASP A 164 -0.69 -13.02 -6.07
CA ASP A 164 -0.24 -11.67 -5.69
C ASP A 164 -1.14 -10.98 -4.64
N ARG A 165 -1.95 -11.77 -3.90
CA ARG A 165 -2.74 -11.25 -2.78
C ARG A 165 -1.91 -11.21 -1.51
N ALA A 166 -2.21 -10.23 -0.67
CA ALA A 166 -1.66 -10.10 0.66
C ALA A 166 -1.89 -11.39 1.48
N VAL A 167 -0.82 -11.89 2.10
CA VAL A 167 -0.91 -12.96 3.11
C VAL A 167 -0.85 -12.29 4.47
N ILE A 168 -1.99 -12.31 5.17
CA ILE A 168 -2.15 -11.72 6.50
C ILE A 168 -2.41 -12.86 7.49
N GLY A 169 -1.58 -12.92 8.51
CA GLY A 169 -1.62 -13.91 9.58
C GLY A 169 -1.03 -13.35 10.88
N GLU A 170 -1.42 -13.94 12.00
CA GLU A 170 -0.80 -13.68 13.30
C GLU A 170 0.63 -14.27 13.30
N PRO A 171 1.65 -13.58 13.82
CA PRO A 171 3.03 -14.10 13.84
C PRO A 171 3.16 -15.52 14.43
N ALA A 172 2.33 -15.87 15.42
CA ALA A 172 2.29 -17.20 16.02
C ALA A 172 1.86 -18.34 15.07
N GLN A 173 1.28 -18.02 13.91
CA GLN A 173 0.90 -19.00 12.88
C GLN A 173 2.09 -19.38 11.98
N PHE A 174 3.18 -18.59 12.01
CA PHE A 174 4.35 -18.82 11.18
C PHE A 174 5.42 -19.58 11.96
N SER A 175 6.09 -20.50 11.28
CA SER A 175 7.40 -21.00 11.71
C SER A 175 8.49 -20.15 11.04
N VAL A 176 9.42 -19.65 11.85
CA VAL A 176 10.52 -18.79 11.40
C VAL A 176 11.84 -19.47 11.73
N GLU A 177 12.69 -19.59 10.72
CA GLU A 177 14.07 -20.06 10.84
C GLU A 177 14.99 -18.93 10.36
N GLY A 178 16.04 -18.63 11.12
CA GLY A 178 17.02 -17.61 10.77
C GLY A 178 18.42 -18.23 10.66
N PHE A 179 19.29 -17.60 9.88
CA PHE A 179 20.66 -18.06 9.68
C PHE A 179 21.65 -16.91 9.59
N GLU A 180 22.81 -17.07 10.21
CA GLU A 180 24.03 -16.31 9.94
C GLU A 180 24.91 -17.18 9.02
N ASP A 181 24.91 -16.85 7.72
CA ASP A 181 25.34 -17.75 6.65
C ASP A 181 24.58 -19.08 6.66
N ASN A 182 25.23 -20.16 7.12
CA ASN A 182 24.66 -21.50 7.22
C ASN A 182 24.45 -21.93 8.68
N TYR A 183 24.73 -21.06 9.66
CA TYR A 183 24.55 -21.34 11.07
C TYR A 183 23.16 -20.90 11.51
N PRO A 184 22.31 -21.80 12.01
CA PRO A 184 20.97 -21.43 12.45
C PRO A 184 21.03 -20.48 13.66
N VAL A 185 20.13 -19.50 13.68
CA VAL A 185 19.87 -18.63 14.83
C VAL A 185 18.53 -18.97 15.46
N GLY A 186 18.43 -18.78 16.77
CA GLY A 186 17.22 -19.07 17.53
C GLY A 186 17.37 -18.55 18.95
N MET A 187 17.33 -19.43 19.93
CA MET A 187 17.83 -19.14 21.28
C MET A 187 19.35 -19.41 21.31
N PRO A 188 20.20 -18.47 21.77
CA PRO A 188 19.90 -17.22 22.47
C PRO A 188 20.10 -15.95 21.60
N GLN A 189 19.71 -15.94 20.33
CA GLN A 189 19.72 -14.75 19.48
C GLN A 189 18.39 -13.96 19.53
N GLY A 190 17.32 -14.56 20.05
CA GLY A 190 16.00 -13.93 20.11
C GLY A 190 15.33 -13.80 18.74
N LEU A 191 15.45 -14.83 17.89
CA LEU A 191 14.78 -14.86 16.60
C LEU A 191 13.26 -14.68 16.78
N LEU A 192 12.72 -13.62 16.20
CA LEU A 192 11.31 -13.27 16.29
C LEU A 192 10.75 -12.78 14.96
N LEU A 193 9.44 -12.94 14.80
CA LEU A 193 8.63 -12.38 13.73
C LEU A 193 7.59 -11.46 14.34
N ARG A 194 7.43 -10.26 13.78
CA ARG A 194 6.34 -9.34 14.12
C ARG A 194 5.68 -8.82 12.85
N ARG A 195 4.46 -8.31 12.99
CA ARG A 195 3.84 -7.49 11.95
C ARG A 195 4.60 -6.18 11.79
N GLY A 196 4.59 -5.63 10.57
CA GLY A 196 5.17 -4.34 10.24
C GLY A 196 4.60 -3.21 11.10
N ALA A 197 3.32 -3.33 11.48
CA ALA A 197 2.62 -2.43 12.39
C ALA A 197 3.24 -2.30 13.79
N ALA A 198 4.17 -3.18 14.18
CA ALA A 198 4.95 -3.00 15.40
C ALA A 198 5.94 -1.83 15.30
N ARG A 199 6.33 -1.40 14.10
CA ARG A 199 7.13 -0.20 13.88
C ARG A 199 6.27 1.05 13.90
N GLN A 200 6.91 2.19 14.16
CA GLN A 200 6.24 3.47 14.01
C GLN A 200 6.00 3.73 12.52
N LEU A 201 4.72 3.83 12.13
CA LEU A 201 4.32 4.17 10.78
C LEU A 201 4.02 5.66 10.68
N TRP A 202 4.59 6.28 9.64
CA TRP A 202 4.32 7.65 9.23
C TRP A 202 3.67 7.62 7.84
N LEU A 203 2.44 8.14 7.75
CA LEU A 203 1.63 8.12 6.55
C LEU A 203 1.31 9.54 6.08
N GLU A 204 1.72 9.88 4.87
CA GLU A 204 1.33 11.12 4.21
C GLU A 204 0.23 10.86 3.18
N LEU A 205 -0.93 11.49 3.37
CA LEU A 205 -2.01 11.51 2.39
C LEU A 205 -1.81 12.71 1.47
N VAL A 206 -1.79 12.49 0.16
CA VAL A 206 -1.67 13.56 -0.85
C VAL A 206 -2.93 13.58 -1.71
N LEU A 207 -3.72 14.64 -1.58
CA LEU A 207 -5.06 14.75 -2.14
C LEU A 207 -5.11 15.76 -3.31
N ASP A 208 -5.57 15.30 -4.48
CA ASP A 208 -5.75 16.14 -5.66
C ASP A 208 -7.08 16.91 -5.59
N TYR A 209 -7.00 18.23 -5.51
CA TYR A 209 -8.11 19.17 -5.57
C TYR A 209 -8.08 20.06 -6.83
N SER A 210 -7.30 19.66 -7.84
CA SER A 210 -7.15 20.38 -9.12
C SER A 210 -8.43 20.39 -9.94
N ILE A 211 -8.46 21.20 -11.01
CA ILE A 211 -9.61 21.22 -11.91
C ILE A 211 -9.83 19.87 -12.60
N LEU A 212 -8.76 19.10 -12.80
CA LEU A 212 -8.81 17.82 -13.49
C LEU A 212 -9.53 16.77 -12.64
N MET A 213 -9.33 16.79 -11.33
CA MET A 213 -10.08 15.93 -10.40
C MET A 213 -11.54 16.38 -10.27
N GLN A 214 -11.80 17.68 -10.23
CA GLN A 214 -13.14 18.27 -10.13
C GLN A 214 -14.02 17.99 -11.36
N GLN A 215 -13.42 17.75 -12.52
CA GLN A 215 -14.14 17.39 -13.74
C GLN A 215 -14.65 15.94 -13.74
N ILE A 216 -14.16 15.11 -12.82
CA ILE A 216 -14.66 13.75 -12.63
C ILE A 216 -15.82 13.82 -11.65
N GLU A 217 -16.99 13.36 -12.11
CA GLU A 217 -18.22 13.36 -11.32
C GLU A 217 -17.99 12.64 -9.98
N ASN A 218 -18.33 13.32 -8.88
CA ASN A 218 -18.21 12.85 -7.50
C ASN A 218 -16.80 12.45 -7.01
N ALA A 219 -15.72 12.68 -7.78
CA ALA A 219 -14.39 12.21 -7.40
C ALA A 219 -13.87 12.81 -6.08
N ILE A 220 -14.12 14.10 -5.82
CA ILE A 220 -13.64 14.76 -4.60
C ILE A 220 -14.37 14.25 -3.35
N PRO A 221 -15.72 14.25 -3.27
CA PRO A 221 -16.43 13.64 -2.16
C PRO A 221 -16.02 12.19 -1.91
N GLU A 222 -15.86 11.38 -2.96
CA GLU A 222 -15.49 9.98 -2.79
C GLU A 222 -14.05 9.76 -2.36
N MET A 223 -13.12 10.60 -2.82
CA MET A 223 -11.74 10.62 -2.31
C MET A 223 -11.71 10.92 -0.80
N GLU A 224 -12.42 11.96 -0.36
CA GLU A 224 -12.47 12.33 1.06
C GLU A 224 -13.16 11.26 1.91
N ARG A 225 -14.25 10.68 1.40
CA ARG A 225 -14.99 9.61 2.07
C ARG A 225 -14.16 8.34 2.21
N ALA A 226 -13.45 7.95 1.15
CA ALA A 226 -12.52 6.84 1.18
C ALA A 226 -11.46 6.98 2.26
N VAL A 227 -10.85 8.17 2.37
CA VAL A 227 -9.86 8.45 3.40
C VAL A 227 -10.49 8.39 4.79
N SER A 228 -11.59 9.12 4.99
CA SER A 228 -12.17 9.35 6.33
C SER A 228 -12.98 8.18 6.89
N GLU A 229 -13.63 7.40 6.04
CA GLU A 229 -14.53 6.32 6.46
C GLU A 229 -13.91 4.92 6.32
N VAL A 230 -12.87 4.76 5.49
CA VAL A 230 -12.27 3.44 5.21
C VAL A 230 -10.81 3.37 5.65
N LEU A 231 -9.95 4.23 5.09
CA LEU A 231 -8.51 4.14 5.35
C LEU A 231 -8.21 4.49 6.81
N LEU A 232 -8.54 5.70 7.26
CA LEU A 232 -8.20 6.17 8.61
C LEU A 232 -8.70 5.24 9.73
N PRO A 233 -9.95 4.75 9.74
CA PRO A 233 -10.44 3.84 10.79
C PRO A 233 -9.78 2.46 10.81
N SER A 234 -9.09 2.07 9.75
CA SER A 234 -8.45 0.75 9.62
C SER A 234 -6.99 0.71 10.08
N LEU A 235 -6.40 1.88 10.36
CA LEU A 235 -5.02 2.02 10.82
C LEU A 235 -4.92 1.77 12.34
N ASN A 236 -3.76 1.29 12.79
CA ASN A 236 -3.48 1.20 14.22
C ASN A 236 -3.48 2.58 14.88
N GLU A 237 -3.86 2.63 16.16
CA GLU A 237 -4.04 3.90 16.89
C GLU A 237 -2.77 4.75 17.04
N ASP A 238 -1.59 4.16 16.84
CA ASP A 238 -0.27 4.80 16.95
C ASP A 238 0.28 5.30 15.61
N VAL A 239 -0.41 5.05 14.49
CA VAL A 239 0.00 5.53 13.16
C VAL A 239 -0.10 7.05 13.11
N LEU A 240 1.00 7.71 12.76
CA LEU A 240 1.05 9.15 12.57
C LEU A 240 0.66 9.50 11.14
N VAL A 241 -0.46 10.22 10.98
CA VAL A 241 -0.99 10.59 9.67
C VAL A 241 -0.91 12.09 9.47
N SER A 242 -0.35 12.52 8.33
CA SER A 242 -0.41 13.88 7.81
C SER A 242 -1.24 13.89 6.53
N ALA A 243 -1.89 15.01 6.23
CA ALA A 243 -2.56 15.18 4.94
C ALA A 243 -2.16 16.50 4.29
N SER A 244 -1.97 16.47 2.98
CA SER A 244 -1.69 17.62 2.14
C SER A 244 -2.52 17.55 0.85
N GLY A 245 -2.67 18.67 0.16
CA GLY A 245 -3.35 18.68 -1.12
C GLY A 245 -2.86 19.78 -2.07
N PHE A 246 -3.13 19.59 -3.35
CA PHE A 246 -2.76 20.54 -4.41
C PHE A 246 -3.96 20.84 -5.30
N TYR A 247 -4.04 22.05 -5.85
CA TYR A 247 -5.23 22.49 -6.61
C TYR A 247 -4.94 23.48 -7.75
N ARG A 248 -3.67 23.90 -7.90
CA ARG A 248 -3.24 24.92 -8.88
C ARG A 248 -1.88 24.59 -9.48
N ASP A 249 -1.75 24.95 -10.75
CA ASP A 249 -0.53 24.85 -11.57
C ASP A 249 0.63 25.74 -11.11
N ASN A 250 0.36 26.75 -10.28
CA ASN A 250 1.35 27.73 -9.85
C ASN A 250 1.57 27.79 -8.33
N LEU A 251 1.01 26.86 -7.57
CA LEU A 251 1.20 26.77 -6.11
C LEU A 251 1.77 25.41 -5.74
N ASN A 252 2.53 25.35 -4.65
CA ASN A 252 2.96 24.07 -4.08
C ASN A 252 1.79 23.42 -3.33
N SER A 253 1.90 22.11 -3.04
CA SER A 253 0.94 21.43 -2.17
C SER A 253 0.87 22.12 -0.81
N GLN A 254 -0.33 22.26 -0.26
CA GLN A 254 -0.57 22.83 1.06
C GLN A 254 -0.84 21.71 2.07
N VAL A 255 -0.24 21.83 3.25
CA VAL A 255 -0.53 20.92 4.37
C VAL A 255 -1.92 21.24 4.91
N ILE A 256 -2.77 20.22 4.96
CA ILE A 256 -4.12 20.28 5.53
C ILE A 256 -4.03 20.08 7.05
N VAL A 257 -3.27 19.07 7.46
CA VAL A 257 -3.02 18.72 8.86
C VAL A 257 -1.62 18.12 8.97
N PRO A 258 -0.80 18.56 9.95
CA PRO A 258 0.48 17.91 10.23
C PRO A 258 0.29 16.50 10.80
N TYR A 259 1.38 15.77 10.98
CA TYR A 259 1.36 14.41 11.53
C TYR A 259 0.66 14.35 12.89
N THR A 260 -0.33 13.48 12.99
CA THR A 260 -1.06 13.20 14.23
C THR A 260 -1.58 11.77 14.25
N ALA A 261 -1.61 11.16 15.43
CA ALA A 261 -2.27 9.89 15.70
C ALA A 261 -3.79 10.04 15.88
N ASN A 262 -4.29 11.28 15.96
CA ASN A 262 -5.73 11.53 16.04
C ASN A 262 -6.36 11.48 14.64
N HIS A 263 -6.67 10.27 14.19
CA HIS A 263 -7.24 10.03 12.85
C HIS A 263 -8.60 10.73 12.65
N ALA A 264 -9.40 10.88 13.71
CA ALA A 264 -10.65 11.64 13.64
C ALA A 264 -10.40 13.13 13.36
N HIS A 265 -9.35 13.71 13.94
CA HIS A 265 -8.94 15.09 13.63
C HIS A 265 -8.48 15.22 12.17
N VAL A 266 -7.72 14.26 11.64
CA VAL A 266 -7.33 14.23 10.22
C VAL A 266 -8.56 14.25 9.31
N ALA A 267 -9.54 13.39 9.57
CA ALA A 267 -10.79 13.34 8.81
C ALA A 267 -11.55 14.69 8.85
N GLN A 268 -11.67 15.31 10.01
CA GLN A 268 -12.30 16.63 10.17
C GLN A 268 -11.58 17.72 9.39
N ARG A 269 -10.24 17.75 9.44
CA ARG A 269 -9.44 18.75 8.70
C ARG A 269 -9.53 18.57 7.20
N ILE A 270 -9.58 17.33 6.70
CA ILE A 270 -9.82 17.05 5.28
C ILE A 270 -11.18 17.59 4.84
N GLN A 271 -12.25 17.30 5.59
CA GLN A 271 -13.60 17.79 5.28
C GLN A 271 -13.69 19.33 5.24
N ALA A 272 -12.98 20.03 6.14
CA ALA A 272 -12.93 21.49 6.17
C ALA A 272 -12.05 22.11 5.07
N SER A 273 -11.09 21.36 4.53
CA SER A 273 -10.02 21.88 3.68
C SER A 273 -10.51 22.51 2.38
N GLN A 274 -11.61 22.03 1.80
CA GLN A 274 -12.17 22.58 0.56
C GLN A 274 -12.62 24.03 0.74
N THR A 275 -13.16 24.37 1.90
CA THR A 275 -13.64 25.73 2.23
C THR A 275 -12.58 26.62 2.85
N GLU A 276 -11.53 26.04 3.44
CA GLU A 276 -10.49 26.78 4.16
C GLU A 276 -9.21 26.99 3.33
N LEU A 277 -8.76 25.96 2.62
CA LEU A 277 -7.43 25.92 1.99
C LEU A 277 -7.49 25.91 0.47
N PHE A 278 -8.45 25.17 -0.08
CA PHE A 278 -8.56 24.96 -1.53
C PHE A 278 -9.68 25.81 -2.12
N THR A 279 -9.67 27.10 -1.83
CA THR A 279 -10.71 28.04 -2.29
C THR A 279 -10.30 28.78 -3.57
N GLY A 280 -11.29 29.31 -4.28
CA GLY A 280 -11.05 30.18 -5.44
C GLY A 280 -10.67 29.43 -6.72
N PHE A 281 -9.73 30.01 -7.48
CA PHE A 281 -9.36 29.54 -8.82
C PHE A 281 -8.60 28.21 -8.76
N ARG A 282 -9.15 27.18 -9.41
CA ARG A 282 -8.52 25.86 -9.59
C ARG A 282 -7.97 25.74 -11.00
N SER A 283 -6.78 25.17 -11.14
CA SER A 283 -6.12 24.98 -12.44
C SER A 283 -5.45 23.61 -12.52
N GLY A 284 -4.29 23.53 -13.18
CA GLY A 284 -3.56 22.28 -13.42
C GLY A 284 -3.08 21.57 -12.15
N ALA A 285 -2.54 20.38 -12.37
CA ALA A 285 -2.05 19.48 -11.33
C ALA A 285 -0.52 19.46 -11.31
N ARG A 286 0.04 19.46 -10.08
CA ARG A 286 1.48 19.37 -9.80
C ARG A 286 1.77 18.14 -8.92
N VAL A 287 1.44 16.97 -9.47
CA VAL A 287 1.47 15.67 -8.80
C VAL A 287 2.88 15.34 -8.30
N TYR A 288 3.89 15.46 -9.16
CA TYR A 288 5.27 15.10 -8.82
C TYR A 288 5.89 16.09 -7.84
N ASP A 289 5.58 17.38 -7.94
CA ASP A 289 6.02 18.37 -6.95
C ASP A 289 5.39 18.13 -5.57
N ALA A 290 4.13 17.66 -5.52
CA ALA A 290 3.45 17.30 -4.27
C ALA A 290 4.05 16.03 -3.63
N LEU A 291 4.42 15.03 -4.44
CA LEU A 291 5.15 13.85 -3.97
C LEU A 291 6.52 14.23 -3.41
N MET A 292 7.28 15.08 -4.10
CA MET A 292 8.57 15.59 -3.60
C MET A 292 8.41 16.35 -2.29
N SER A 293 7.42 17.25 -2.21
CA SER A 293 7.17 17.99 -0.97
C SER A 293 6.86 17.08 0.21
N SER A 294 6.26 15.92 -0.05
CA SER A 294 5.97 14.89 0.97
C SER A 294 7.23 14.13 1.40
N ILE A 295 8.08 13.75 0.45
CA ILE A 295 9.38 13.12 0.73
C ILE A 295 10.27 14.07 1.55
N ASP A 296 10.30 15.36 1.19
CA ASP A 296 11.05 16.37 1.93
C ASP A 296 10.53 16.55 3.35
N ARG A 297 9.22 16.41 3.60
CA ARG A 297 8.67 16.44 4.96
C ARG A 297 9.23 15.29 5.81
N PHE A 298 9.28 14.06 5.28
CA PHE A 298 9.91 12.94 6.01
C PHE A 298 11.38 13.22 6.35
N ASN A 299 12.15 13.75 5.40
CA ASN A 299 13.57 14.04 5.61
C ASN A 299 13.82 15.09 6.70
N ASN A 300 12.85 15.97 6.96
CA ASN A 300 12.94 17.02 7.97
C ASN A 300 12.45 16.59 9.37
N LEU A 301 11.90 15.39 9.51
CA LEU A 301 11.38 14.88 10.79
C LEU A 301 12.45 14.15 11.63
N GLY A 302 13.66 13.93 11.10
CA GLY A 302 14.72 13.21 11.82
C GLY A 302 14.41 11.72 12.01
N LEU A 303 13.57 11.14 11.14
CA LEU A 303 13.18 9.74 11.20
C LEU A 303 14.37 8.81 10.96
N THR A 304 14.29 7.62 11.54
CA THR A 304 15.34 6.59 11.44
C THR A 304 14.97 5.53 10.41
N ASP A 305 15.90 4.62 10.09
CA ASP A 305 15.62 3.43 9.28
C ASP A 305 14.70 2.41 9.99
N GLN A 306 14.35 2.66 11.26
CA GLN A 306 13.38 1.86 12.01
C GLN A 306 11.94 2.34 11.78
N ASP A 307 11.74 3.55 11.23
CA ASP A 307 10.43 4.12 10.92
C ASP A 307 9.96 3.70 9.52
N GLU A 308 8.69 3.29 9.42
CA GLU A 308 8.06 2.98 8.13
C GLU A 308 7.42 4.25 7.57
N LYS A 309 7.66 4.53 6.28
CA LYS A 309 7.23 5.78 5.62
C LYS A 309 6.41 5.48 4.37
N TYR A 310 5.17 5.96 4.34
CA TYR A 310 4.25 5.74 3.22
C TYR A 310 3.66 7.06 2.72
N ILE A 311 3.56 7.19 1.40
CA ILE A 311 2.74 8.20 0.74
C ILE A 311 1.58 7.50 0.06
N VAL A 312 0.36 7.96 0.30
CA VAL A 312 -0.82 7.56 -0.48
C VAL A 312 -1.31 8.77 -1.26
N LEU A 313 -1.07 8.73 -2.57
CA LEU A 313 -1.49 9.76 -3.52
C LEU A 313 -2.86 9.43 -4.09
N PHE A 314 -3.78 10.37 -4.04
CA PHE A 314 -5.10 10.31 -4.66
C PHE A 314 -5.15 11.35 -5.77
N CYS A 315 -5.24 10.91 -7.03
CA CYS A 315 -5.27 11.82 -8.17
C CYS A 315 -5.98 11.18 -9.37
N ASN A 316 -6.25 11.97 -10.41
CA ASN A 316 -6.74 11.42 -11.68
C ASN A 316 -5.63 11.05 -12.68
N GLY A 317 -4.40 11.08 -12.19
CA GLY A 317 -3.16 10.69 -12.86
C GLY A 317 -2.60 11.61 -13.92
N ARG A 318 -3.21 12.77 -14.19
CA ARG A 318 -2.60 13.76 -15.09
C ARG A 318 -1.77 14.76 -14.30
N ASP A 319 -0.47 14.77 -14.56
CA ASP A 319 0.39 15.91 -14.21
C ASP A 319 0.45 16.89 -15.38
N THR A 320 0.21 18.18 -15.12
CA THR A 320 0.22 19.21 -16.18
C THR A 320 1.26 20.30 -15.95
N SER A 321 1.83 20.37 -14.75
CA SER A 321 2.47 21.58 -14.26
C SER A 321 3.57 21.31 -13.23
N SER A 322 3.93 20.05 -12.96
CA SER A 322 5.08 19.79 -12.10
C SER A 322 6.37 20.27 -12.77
N GLN A 323 7.28 20.78 -11.95
CA GLN A 323 8.67 21.05 -12.37
C GLN A 323 9.56 19.83 -12.15
N THR A 324 9.16 18.95 -11.24
CA THR A 324 9.80 17.67 -10.95
C THR A 324 9.42 16.60 -11.98
N LEU A 325 10.40 15.76 -12.31
CA LEU A 325 10.21 14.58 -13.17
C LEU A 325 9.93 13.31 -12.35
N PRO A 326 9.15 12.35 -12.87
CA PRO A 326 8.87 11.06 -12.22
C PRO A 326 10.13 10.32 -11.74
N ALA A 327 11.19 10.32 -12.56
CA ALA A 327 12.45 9.64 -12.24
C ALA A 327 13.12 10.21 -10.97
N ILE A 328 13.02 11.52 -10.74
CA ILE A 328 13.57 12.16 -9.54
C ILE A 328 12.76 11.73 -8.32
N VAL A 329 11.43 11.70 -8.42
CA VAL A 329 10.56 11.21 -7.33
C VAL A 329 10.94 9.78 -6.93
N ILE A 330 11.15 8.89 -7.91
CA ILE A 330 11.54 7.50 -7.67
C ILE A 330 12.88 7.41 -6.93
N GLU A 331 13.88 8.15 -7.40
CA GLU A 331 15.22 8.17 -6.79
C GLU A 331 15.15 8.65 -5.34
N GLN A 332 14.46 9.76 -5.10
CA GLN A 332 14.35 10.36 -3.78
C GLN A 332 13.51 9.51 -2.81
N ALA A 333 12.42 8.89 -3.29
CA ALA A 333 11.62 7.96 -2.51
C ALA A 333 12.44 6.74 -2.07
N LYS A 334 13.22 6.14 -2.99
CA LYS A 334 14.12 5.03 -2.66
C LYS A 334 15.19 5.42 -1.65
N ALA A 335 15.82 6.57 -1.85
CA ALA A 335 16.85 7.08 -0.94
C ALA A 335 16.30 7.35 0.46
N ALA A 336 15.07 7.86 0.55
CA ALA A 336 14.39 8.14 1.81
C ALA A 336 13.69 6.92 2.42
N GLY A 337 13.69 5.75 1.76
CA GLY A 337 12.95 4.56 2.21
C GLY A 337 11.43 4.78 2.28
N VAL A 338 10.88 5.54 1.34
CA VAL A 338 9.46 5.90 1.25
C VAL A 338 8.76 5.01 0.23
N HIS A 339 7.65 4.40 0.66
CA HIS A 339 6.76 3.63 -0.20
C HIS A 339 5.68 4.54 -0.80
N ILE A 340 5.42 4.44 -2.11
CA ILE A 340 4.40 5.29 -2.78
C ILE A 340 3.26 4.43 -3.32
N ILE A 341 2.07 4.61 -2.74
CA ILE A 341 0.82 4.06 -3.22
C ILE A 341 0.08 5.15 -3.99
N VAL A 342 -0.43 4.82 -5.18
CA VAL A 342 -1.19 5.74 -6.02
C VAL A 342 -2.59 5.18 -6.22
N VAL A 343 -3.61 5.97 -5.88
CA VAL A 343 -5.02 5.74 -6.16
C VAL A 343 -5.45 6.67 -7.29
N GLY A 344 -5.63 6.09 -8.46
CA GLY A 344 -6.03 6.77 -9.69
C GLY A 344 -7.55 6.82 -9.85
N PHE A 345 -8.13 8.00 -10.01
CA PHE A 345 -9.57 8.22 -10.21
C PHE A 345 -9.93 8.49 -11.68
N GLY A 346 -11.01 7.85 -12.15
CA GLY A 346 -11.63 8.11 -13.45
C GLY A 346 -11.27 7.12 -14.56
N GLU A 347 -11.99 7.20 -15.69
CA GLU A 347 -11.88 6.24 -16.81
C GLU A 347 -10.75 6.54 -17.81
N SER A 348 -10.17 7.75 -17.76
CA SER A 348 -9.14 8.22 -18.72
C SER A 348 -7.91 8.79 -18.01
N ILE A 349 -7.30 7.96 -17.18
CA ILE A 349 -6.06 8.26 -16.44
C ILE A 349 -4.87 8.11 -17.38
N ASP A 350 -3.99 9.11 -17.41
CA ASP A 350 -2.66 8.96 -18.00
C ASP A 350 -1.72 8.30 -16.98
N SER A 351 -1.86 6.98 -16.82
CA SER A 351 -1.33 6.26 -15.64
C SER A 351 0.09 5.72 -15.80
N GLY A 352 0.68 5.78 -17.00
CA GLY A 352 1.94 5.08 -17.30
C GLY A 352 3.09 5.47 -16.37
N ASP A 353 3.31 6.78 -16.21
CA ASP A 353 4.37 7.29 -15.35
C ASP A 353 4.07 7.03 -13.87
N LEU A 354 2.80 7.13 -13.45
CA LEU A 354 2.42 6.91 -12.05
C LEU A 354 2.46 5.44 -11.63
N ILE A 355 2.13 4.52 -12.53
CA ILE A 355 2.37 3.09 -12.34
C ILE A 355 3.86 2.86 -12.13
N THR A 356 4.70 3.47 -12.96
CA THR A 356 6.16 3.36 -12.86
C THR A 356 6.67 3.92 -11.53
N VAL A 357 6.19 5.09 -11.10
CA VAL A 357 6.54 5.71 -9.81
C VAL A 357 6.16 4.79 -8.66
N ALA A 358 4.91 4.34 -8.61
CA ALA A 358 4.42 3.51 -7.52
C ALA A 358 5.19 2.18 -7.42
N MET A 359 5.33 1.47 -8.54
CA MET A 359 6.04 0.18 -8.57
C MET A 359 7.53 0.32 -8.26
N SER A 360 8.17 1.37 -8.77
CA SER A 360 9.61 1.58 -8.54
C SER A 360 9.90 2.03 -7.11
N ALA A 361 8.97 2.74 -6.45
CA ALA A 361 9.09 3.13 -5.05
C ALA A 361 8.52 2.07 -4.10
N ASN A 362 8.61 0.78 -4.45
CA ASN A 362 8.13 -0.35 -3.63
C ASN A 362 6.68 -0.22 -3.13
N GLY A 363 5.83 0.49 -3.87
CA GLY A 363 4.41 0.63 -3.58
C GLY A 363 3.55 0.07 -4.72
N ARG A 364 2.38 0.66 -4.95
CA ARG A 364 1.38 0.09 -5.85
C ARG A 364 0.50 1.16 -6.51
N TYR A 365 0.11 0.89 -7.75
CA TYR A 365 -0.92 1.66 -8.42
C TYR A 365 -2.26 0.94 -8.36
N ILE A 366 -3.29 1.66 -7.97
CA ILE A 366 -4.66 1.17 -7.85
C ILE A 366 -5.56 2.09 -8.67
N SER A 367 -6.31 1.52 -9.60
CA SER A 367 -7.29 2.26 -10.40
C SER A 367 -8.67 2.11 -9.79
N ALA A 368 -9.38 3.23 -9.66
CA ALA A 368 -10.75 3.28 -9.20
C ALA A 368 -11.61 4.11 -10.17
N SER A 369 -12.57 3.45 -10.80
CA SER A 369 -13.52 4.08 -11.72
C SER A 369 -14.87 4.36 -11.06
N THR A 370 -15.20 3.64 -9.99
CA THR A 370 -16.44 3.78 -9.22
C THR A 370 -16.18 3.75 -7.71
N LEU A 371 -17.21 4.10 -6.93
CA LEU A 371 -17.14 4.00 -5.48
C LEU A 371 -17.00 2.58 -4.94
N GLY A 372 -17.59 1.60 -5.63
CA GLY A 372 -17.38 0.18 -5.32
C GLY A 372 -15.93 -0.23 -5.54
N ASP A 373 -15.31 0.27 -6.61
CA ASP A 373 -13.88 0.03 -6.88
C ASP A 373 -12.99 0.69 -5.83
N LEU A 374 -13.37 1.88 -5.33
CA LEU A 374 -12.65 2.56 -4.27
C LEU A 374 -12.62 1.74 -2.99
N GLN A 375 -13.77 1.26 -2.50
CA GLN A 375 -13.80 0.45 -1.28
C GLN A 375 -12.89 -0.79 -1.39
N ALA A 376 -13.01 -1.55 -2.48
CA ALA A 376 -12.14 -2.70 -2.72
C ALA A 376 -10.65 -2.30 -2.90
N SER A 377 -10.39 -1.08 -3.37
CA SER A 377 -9.04 -0.52 -3.51
C SER A 377 -8.44 -0.13 -2.17
N PHE A 378 -9.22 0.42 -1.24
CA PHE A 378 -8.75 0.72 0.11
C PHE A 378 -8.58 -0.53 0.96
N GLU A 379 -9.49 -1.51 0.84
CA GLU A 379 -9.28 -2.83 1.43
C GLU A 379 -7.93 -3.40 1.00
N ARG A 380 -7.53 -3.24 -0.27
CA ARG A 380 -6.19 -3.63 -0.74
C ARG A 380 -5.05 -2.81 -0.13
N ILE A 381 -5.22 -1.50 0.09
CA ILE A 381 -4.21 -0.68 0.77
C ILE A 381 -4.01 -1.17 2.21
N VAL A 382 -5.12 -1.42 2.90
CA VAL A 382 -5.12 -1.94 4.27
C VAL A 382 -4.50 -3.34 4.31
N GLU A 383 -4.86 -4.20 3.36
CA GLU A 383 -4.24 -5.51 3.19
C GLU A 383 -2.73 -5.41 2.94
N ASP A 384 -2.30 -4.48 2.08
CA ASP A 384 -0.89 -4.26 1.75
C ASP A 384 -0.11 -3.70 2.96
N LEU A 385 -0.71 -2.87 3.80
CA LEU A 385 -0.14 -2.44 5.09
C LEU A 385 -0.06 -3.61 6.09
N ASN A 386 -1.11 -4.43 6.16
CA ASN A 386 -1.22 -5.54 7.12
C ASN A 386 -0.43 -6.80 6.73
N CYS A 387 -0.01 -6.93 5.47
CA CYS A 387 0.84 -8.04 5.01
C CYS A 387 2.34 -7.80 5.20
N GLN A 388 2.70 -6.71 5.91
CA GLN A 388 4.08 -6.38 6.22
C GLN A 388 4.53 -7.11 7.47
N TYR A 389 5.76 -7.58 7.44
CA TYR A 389 6.38 -8.34 8.51
C TYR A 389 7.83 -7.94 8.70
N VAL A 390 8.29 -8.16 9.93
CA VAL A 390 9.66 -7.94 10.33
C VAL A 390 10.18 -9.20 11.00
N VAL A 391 11.27 -9.76 10.47
CA VAL A 391 12.07 -10.79 11.14
C VAL A 391 13.28 -10.11 11.75
N ARG A 392 13.52 -10.34 13.05
CA ARG A 392 14.63 -9.73 13.78
C ARG A 392 15.31 -10.75 14.69
N TRP A 393 16.62 -10.58 14.89
CA TRP A 393 17.37 -11.17 16.00
C TRP A 393 18.58 -10.31 16.36
N ALA A 394 19.21 -10.58 17.51
CA ALA A 394 20.49 -9.99 17.89
C ALA A 394 21.63 -11.00 17.72
N SER A 395 22.63 -10.66 16.91
CA SER A 395 23.80 -11.51 16.73
C SER A 395 24.63 -11.61 18.01
N LEU A 396 25.10 -12.81 18.33
CA LEU A 396 26.01 -13.05 19.45
C LEU A 396 27.48 -12.87 19.08
N ARG A 397 27.75 -12.61 17.79
CA ARG A 397 29.11 -12.38 17.31
C ARG A 397 29.62 -11.01 17.74
N ARG A 398 30.93 -10.90 17.92
CA ARG A 398 31.64 -9.67 18.31
C ARG A 398 32.87 -9.40 17.45
N ASP A 399 33.01 -10.17 16.38
CA ASP A 399 34.17 -10.14 15.50
C ASP A 399 33.90 -9.38 14.19
N ALA A 400 34.96 -9.24 13.39
CA ALA A 400 34.94 -8.58 12.09
C ALA A 400 34.60 -9.54 10.93
N ILE A 401 34.10 -10.75 11.23
CA ILE A 401 33.80 -11.73 10.18
C ILE A 401 32.57 -11.27 9.41
N ILE A 402 32.73 -11.21 8.08
CA ILE A 402 31.67 -10.89 7.14
C ILE A 402 30.75 -12.10 7.02
N MET A 403 29.44 -11.90 7.17
CA MET A 403 28.42 -12.91 6.91
C MET A 403 27.26 -12.34 6.09
N ARG A 404 26.46 -13.22 5.50
CA ARG A 404 25.19 -12.88 4.85
C ARG A 404 24.03 -13.56 5.55
N PRO A 405 23.33 -12.82 6.42
CA PRO A 405 22.14 -13.32 7.09
C PRO A 405 21.04 -13.76 6.12
N SER A 406 20.24 -14.74 6.52
CA SER A 406 19.07 -15.19 5.77
C SER A 406 17.98 -15.69 6.70
N PHE A 407 16.76 -15.81 6.20
CA PHE A 407 15.64 -16.38 6.94
C PHE A 407 14.73 -17.21 6.04
N LYS A 408 13.97 -18.10 6.66
CA LYS A 408 12.90 -18.88 6.04
C LYS A 408 11.64 -18.76 6.88
N LEU A 409 10.52 -18.57 6.20
CA LEU A 409 9.18 -18.57 6.78
C LEU A 409 8.40 -19.76 6.25
N THR A 410 7.59 -20.35 7.12
CA THR A 410 6.65 -21.40 6.76
C THR A 410 5.27 -21.08 7.35
N LEU A 411 4.22 -21.14 6.52
CA LEU A 411 2.82 -20.99 6.90
C LEU A 411 2.04 -22.18 6.35
N GLY A 412 1.61 -23.09 7.22
CA GLY A 412 1.07 -24.39 6.80
C GLY A 412 2.12 -25.16 5.98
N ASP A 413 1.75 -25.56 4.75
CA ASP A 413 2.66 -26.26 3.83
C ASP A 413 3.43 -25.31 2.90
N ALA A 414 3.17 -24.01 2.96
CA ALA A 414 3.81 -23.00 2.12
C ALA A 414 5.07 -22.45 2.81
N SER A 415 6.15 -22.24 2.06
CA SER A 415 7.37 -21.65 2.59
C SER A 415 8.01 -20.66 1.63
N ALA A 416 8.64 -19.62 2.18
CA ALA A 416 9.45 -18.65 1.46
C ALA A 416 10.78 -18.43 2.18
N SER A 417 11.83 -18.05 1.45
CA SER A 417 13.13 -17.76 2.04
C SER A 417 13.77 -16.55 1.37
N TYR A 418 14.56 -15.81 2.13
CA TYR A 418 15.32 -14.68 1.63
C TYR A 418 16.71 -14.67 2.24
N LYS A 419 17.71 -14.33 1.41
CA LYS A 419 19.09 -14.14 1.81
C LYS A 419 19.49 -12.69 1.52
N SER A 420 20.07 -12.03 2.51
CA SER A 420 20.49 -10.64 2.41
C SER A 420 21.45 -10.41 1.25
N ASP A 421 21.22 -9.32 0.53
CA ASP A 421 22.13 -8.74 -0.45
C ASP A 421 23.24 -7.90 0.21
N LYS A 422 23.06 -7.53 1.48
CA LYS A 422 24.02 -6.75 2.29
C LYS A 422 24.87 -7.65 3.19
N ASN A 423 26.15 -7.30 3.32
CA ASN A 423 27.06 -7.96 4.26
C ASN A 423 26.86 -7.45 5.69
N PHE A 424 26.76 -8.35 6.66
CA PHE A 424 26.77 -8.02 8.09
C PHE A 424 28.17 -8.23 8.68
N ILE A 425 28.63 -7.27 9.48
CA ILE A 425 29.88 -7.34 10.27
C ILE A 425 29.53 -6.90 11.68
N ALA A 426 29.56 -7.84 12.65
CA ALA A 426 29.05 -7.57 14.00
C ALA A 426 29.77 -6.40 14.69
N GLN A 427 31.08 -6.27 14.52
CA GLN A 427 31.86 -5.18 15.11
C GLN A 427 31.39 -3.77 14.70
N ASN A 428 30.76 -3.61 13.52
CA ASN A 428 30.26 -2.32 13.05
C ASN A 428 28.96 -1.89 13.74
N HIS A 429 28.32 -2.80 14.49
CA HIS A 429 27.02 -2.58 15.14
C HIS A 429 27.12 -2.75 16.66
N ALA A 430 28.29 -2.45 17.21
CA ALA A 430 28.58 -2.63 18.63
C ALA A 430 27.86 -1.59 19.50
N ALA A 431 27.07 -2.07 20.46
CA ALA A 431 26.56 -1.32 21.59
C ALA A 431 26.28 -2.28 22.76
N ASP A 432 25.92 -1.75 23.93
CA ASP A 432 25.59 -2.55 25.10
C ASP A 432 24.29 -3.35 24.88
N PRO A 433 24.33 -4.70 24.85
CA PRO A 433 23.14 -5.52 24.69
C PRO A 433 22.29 -5.61 25.97
N LEU A 434 22.80 -5.16 27.12
CA LEU A 434 22.08 -5.13 28.39
C LEU A 434 21.28 -3.83 28.57
N GLN A 435 21.51 -2.83 27.73
CA GLN A 435 20.80 -1.56 27.75
C GLN A 435 19.65 -1.56 26.74
N GLY A 436 18.43 -1.70 27.25
CA GLY A 436 17.20 -1.52 26.51
C GLY A 436 16.98 -0.06 26.08
N ARG A 437 16.28 0.10 24.96
CA ARG A 437 16.03 1.41 24.34
C ARG A 437 14.54 1.64 24.22
N LEU A 438 14.07 2.72 24.82
CA LEU A 438 12.69 3.16 24.78
C LEU A 438 12.60 4.53 24.11
N MET A 439 11.47 4.85 23.50
CA MET A 439 11.23 6.15 22.87
C MET A 439 9.82 6.63 23.19
N LEU A 440 9.66 7.93 23.39
CA LEU A 440 8.36 8.58 23.45
C LEU A 440 8.05 9.22 22.09
N VAL A 441 6.95 8.81 21.49
CA VAL A 441 6.44 9.41 20.25
C VAL A 441 5.23 10.27 20.60
N GLN A 442 5.38 11.58 20.46
CA GLN A 442 4.33 12.56 20.75
C GLN A 442 3.52 12.90 19.49
N SER A 443 2.22 13.06 19.68
CA SER A 443 1.25 13.48 18.68
C SER A 443 0.34 14.56 19.26
N ASP A 444 0.32 15.71 18.63
CA ASP A 444 -0.46 16.86 19.08
C ASP A 444 -1.62 17.19 18.13
N THR A 445 -2.70 17.66 18.72
CA THR A 445 -3.83 18.35 18.09
C THR A 445 -4.24 19.51 19.00
N PRO A 446 -4.99 20.53 18.50
CA PRO A 446 -5.41 21.66 19.33
C PRO A 446 -6.11 21.26 20.64
N ASP A 447 -6.84 20.14 20.62
CA ASP A 447 -7.67 19.69 21.74
C ASP A 447 -7.06 18.52 22.54
N ASN A 448 -5.95 17.94 22.08
CA ASN A 448 -5.38 16.72 22.67
C ASN A 448 -3.89 16.55 22.36
N THR A 449 -3.14 16.12 23.37
CA THR A 449 -1.81 15.52 23.21
C THR A 449 -1.86 14.03 23.58
N THR A 450 -1.28 13.21 22.72
CA THR A 450 -1.11 11.76 22.94
C THR A 450 0.37 11.40 22.82
N LEU A 451 0.88 10.56 23.71
CA LEU A 451 2.23 9.99 23.61
C LEU A 451 2.19 8.47 23.63
N PHE A 452 3.00 7.86 22.80
CA PHE A 452 3.24 6.42 22.82
C PHE A 452 4.65 6.14 23.34
N LEU A 453 4.76 5.36 24.42
CA LEU A 453 6.02 4.77 24.83
C LEU A 453 6.24 3.49 24.02
N ARG A 454 7.33 3.44 23.28
CA ARG A 454 7.74 2.31 22.44
C ARG A 454 9.06 1.73 22.93
N ALA A 455 9.29 0.45 22.68
CA ALA A 455 10.62 -0.14 22.78
C ALA A 455 11.23 -0.26 21.37
N ASN A 456 12.48 0.17 21.22
CA ASN A 456 13.29 -0.06 20.02
C ASN A 456 14.16 -1.32 20.17
N TYR A 457 14.51 -1.66 21.42
CA TYR A 457 15.26 -2.87 21.77
C TYR A 457 15.00 -3.28 23.23
N VAL A 458 14.77 -4.57 23.45
CA VAL A 458 14.51 -5.17 24.77
C VAL A 458 15.60 -6.20 25.12
N PRO A 459 16.30 -6.07 26.27
CA PRO A 459 17.23 -7.07 26.79
C PRO A 459 16.54 -8.37 27.22
N TYR A 460 17.32 -9.36 27.65
CA TYR A 460 16.81 -10.63 28.14
C TYR A 460 15.96 -10.50 29.41
N ASP A 461 14.99 -11.41 29.58
CA ASP A 461 14.28 -11.68 30.84
C ASP A 461 13.61 -10.47 31.51
N ILE A 462 13.15 -9.49 30.71
CA ILE A 462 12.41 -8.34 31.23
C ILE A 462 10.94 -8.70 31.43
N SER A 463 10.52 -8.87 32.69
CA SER A 463 9.13 -9.17 33.08
C SER A 463 8.42 -8.03 33.85
N GLU A 464 9.14 -6.96 34.17
CA GLU A 464 8.61 -5.80 34.90
C GLU A 464 9.33 -4.54 34.42
N LEU A 465 8.58 -3.47 34.16
CA LEU A 465 9.11 -2.14 33.88
C LEU A 465 8.46 -1.15 34.84
N ARG A 466 9.23 -0.16 35.27
CA ARG A 466 8.74 0.89 36.15
C ARG A 466 9.23 2.26 35.70
N PHE A 467 8.32 3.22 35.74
CA PHE A 467 8.55 4.59 35.32
C PHE A 467 8.13 5.54 36.43
N ARG A 468 9.00 6.49 36.78
CA ARG A 468 8.63 7.63 37.60
C ARG A 468 8.32 8.79 36.66
N VAL A 469 7.07 9.20 36.61
CA VAL A 469 6.55 10.17 35.65
C VAL A 469 5.98 11.36 36.40
N THR A 470 6.56 12.55 36.19
CA THR A 470 6.06 13.80 36.75
C THR A 470 5.42 14.63 35.65
N SER A 471 4.18 15.07 35.88
CA SER A 471 3.48 16.00 34.98
C SER A 471 2.74 17.07 35.78
N ALA A 472 2.73 18.29 35.23
CA ALA A 472 1.87 19.37 35.73
C ALA A 472 0.42 19.25 35.22
N ASN A 473 0.18 18.40 34.22
CA ASN A 473 -1.10 18.24 33.55
C ASN A 473 -1.70 16.87 33.88
N ALA A 474 -3.03 16.81 34.01
CA ALA A 474 -3.71 15.54 34.22
C ALA A 474 -3.65 14.69 32.94
N TYR A 475 -3.38 13.39 33.10
CA TYR A 475 -3.32 12.44 32.00
C TYR A 475 -3.92 11.08 32.33
N GLN A 476 -4.26 10.35 31.27
CA GLN A 476 -4.62 8.94 31.32
C GLN A 476 -3.46 8.11 30.76
N VAL A 477 -3.21 6.93 31.33
CA VAL A 477 -2.24 5.97 30.78
C VAL A 477 -2.89 4.60 30.65
N THR A 478 -2.70 3.97 29.50
CA THR A 478 -3.22 2.65 29.16
C THR A 478 -2.15 1.81 28.47
N ILE A 479 -2.25 0.49 28.58
CA ILE A 479 -1.46 -0.44 27.76
C ILE A 479 -2.00 -0.42 26.32
N VAL A 480 -1.10 -0.40 25.33
CA VAL A 480 -1.46 -0.59 23.92
C VAL A 480 -1.92 -2.04 23.75
N ASN A 481 -3.13 -2.22 23.24
CA ASN A 481 -3.76 -3.53 23.18
C ASN A 481 -3.21 -4.41 22.04
N ALA A 482 -3.55 -5.70 22.07
CA ALA A 482 -3.08 -6.67 21.08
C ALA A 482 -3.60 -6.38 19.66
N SER A 483 -4.79 -5.79 19.51
CA SER A 483 -5.33 -5.40 18.20
C SER A 483 -4.55 -4.27 17.52
N ASN A 484 -3.76 -3.51 18.28
CA ASN A 484 -2.82 -2.50 17.79
C ASN A 484 -1.36 -2.98 17.90
N ASP A 485 -1.13 -4.30 17.88
CA ASP A 485 0.21 -4.91 17.99
C ASP A 485 1.02 -4.50 19.25
N GLY A 486 0.34 -4.22 20.36
CA GLY A 486 0.98 -3.84 21.62
C GLY A 486 1.94 -4.92 22.14
N LEU A 487 3.20 -4.54 22.40
CA LEU A 487 4.27 -5.44 22.85
C LEU A 487 3.99 -6.07 24.21
N ILE A 488 3.31 -5.36 25.11
CA ILE A 488 3.00 -5.80 26.48
C ILE A 488 1.47 -5.92 26.69
N ALA A 489 0.72 -6.24 25.64
CA ALA A 489 -0.75 -6.20 25.64
C ALA A 489 -1.40 -7.10 26.71
N ASP A 490 -0.72 -8.14 27.17
CA ASP A 490 -1.16 -9.09 28.20
C ASP A 490 -0.65 -8.77 29.61
N TRP A 491 0.13 -7.69 29.77
CA TRP A 491 0.68 -7.27 31.06
C TRP A 491 -0.36 -6.51 31.89
N GLN A 492 -0.08 -6.37 33.17
CA GLN A 492 -0.89 -5.58 34.10
C GLN A 492 -0.24 -4.23 34.35
N LEU A 493 -1.05 -3.17 34.37
CA LEU A 493 -0.62 -1.80 34.70
C LEU A 493 -1.14 -1.40 36.07
N THR A 494 -0.25 -0.91 36.93
CA THR A 494 -0.59 -0.30 38.22
C THR A 494 0.02 1.10 38.33
N ARG A 495 -0.61 1.94 39.16
CA ARG A 495 -0.22 3.33 39.38
C ARG A 495 -0.25 3.66 40.86
N VAL A 496 0.77 4.35 41.33
CA VAL A 496 0.86 4.88 42.70
C VAL A 496 1.24 6.36 42.61
N GLU A 497 0.45 7.23 43.23
CA GLU A 497 0.79 8.65 43.36
C GLU A 497 1.87 8.82 44.44
N GLU A 498 3.02 9.40 44.08
CA GLU A 498 4.12 9.70 45.01
C GLU A 498 4.05 11.15 45.52
N GLY A 499 3.15 11.97 44.97
CA GLY A 499 2.93 13.38 45.34
C GLY A 499 3.56 14.36 44.35
N ASN A 500 3.18 15.64 44.46
CA ASN A 500 3.65 16.73 43.58
C ASN A 500 3.47 16.44 42.07
N GLY A 501 2.41 15.72 41.68
CA GLY A 501 2.14 15.35 40.28
C GLY A 501 3.05 14.23 39.75
N THR A 502 3.73 13.51 40.65
CA THR A 502 4.58 12.35 40.31
C THR A 502 3.83 11.05 40.52
N GLN A 503 3.82 10.22 39.49
CA GLN A 503 3.25 8.87 39.54
C GLN A 503 4.34 7.84 39.27
N LEU A 504 4.31 6.78 40.09
CA LEU A 504 5.03 5.55 39.82
C LEU A 504 4.12 4.63 38.99
N ILE A 505 4.47 4.42 37.73
CA ILE A 505 3.78 3.52 36.81
C ILE A 505 4.56 2.21 36.78
N THR A 506 3.91 1.11 37.10
CA THR A 506 4.51 -0.23 36.99
C THR A 506 3.72 -1.06 36.00
N VAL A 507 4.41 -1.69 35.06
CA VAL A 507 3.84 -2.73 34.21
C VAL A 507 4.54 -4.05 34.44
N LYS A 508 3.76 -5.13 34.54
CA LYS A 508 4.28 -6.45 34.89
C LYS A 508 3.59 -7.56 34.09
N GLY A 509 4.39 -8.44 33.51
CA GLY A 509 3.94 -9.61 32.76
C GLY A 509 4.06 -10.90 33.56
N ALA A 510 3.23 -11.88 33.21
CA ALA A 510 3.42 -13.26 33.68
C ALA A 510 4.59 -13.95 32.97
N SER A 511 4.91 -13.52 31.74
CA SER A 511 6.06 -13.96 30.96
C SER A 511 6.94 -12.75 30.60
N PRO A 512 8.28 -12.94 30.50
CA PRO A 512 9.16 -11.88 30.01
C PRO A 512 8.84 -11.47 28.58
N MET A 513 9.15 -10.22 28.24
CA MET A 513 9.17 -9.79 26.84
C MET A 513 10.21 -10.62 26.05
N PRO A 514 9.95 -10.93 24.77
CA PRO A 514 10.95 -11.58 23.93
C PRO A 514 12.22 -10.72 23.81
N PHE A 515 13.38 -11.36 23.89
CA PHE A 515 14.67 -10.71 23.67
C PHE A 515 14.75 -10.06 22.28
N ALA A 516 15.39 -8.90 22.19
CA ALA A 516 15.53 -8.09 20.97
C ALA A 516 14.19 -7.59 20.36
N SER A 517 13.08 -7.72 21.09
CA SER A 517 11.78 -7.23 20.66
C SER A 517 11.71 -5.70 20.61
N PHE A 518 10.66 -5.21 19.94
CA PHE A 518 10.36 -3.80 19.70
C PHE A 518 8.85 -3.60 19.54
N GLY A 519 8.36 -2.38 19.74
CA GLY A 519 6.97 -2.00 19.49
C GLY A 519 6.35 -1.11 20.56
N ALA A 520 5.12 -0.65 20.32
CA ALA A 520 4.37 0.19 21.24
C ALA A 520 3.98 -0.55 22.53
N MET A 521 4.04 0.14 23.67
CA MET A 521 3.79 -0.43 24.99
C MET A 521 2.70 0.32 25.76
N LEU A 522 2.89 1.62 25.97
CA LEU A 522 1.98 2.47 26.75
C LEU A 522 1.50 3.63 25.90
N ARG A 523 0.26 4.04 26.13
CA ARG A 523 -0.33 5.26 25.59
C ARG A 523 -0.67 6.21 26.73
N PHE A 524 -0.22 7.45 26.62
CA PHE A 524 -0.55 8.56 27.50
C PHE A 524 -1.46 9.55 26.77
N ARG A 525 -2.53 10.01 27.40
CA ARG A 525 -3.52 10.92 26.79
C ARG A 525 -3.80 12.11 27.70
N PHE A 526 -3.71 13.31 27.14
CA PHE A 526 -4.01 14.60 27.78
C PHE A 526 -5.22 15.23 27.10
N ASP A 527 -6.19 15.72 27.86
CA ASP A 527 -7.43 16.34 27.31
C ASP A 527 -7.24 17.82 26.93
N ALA A 528 -6.04 18.18 26.45
CA ALA A 528 -5.67 19.46 25.87
C ALA A 528 -4.33 19.30 25.09
N MET A 529 -3.99 20.27 24.24
CA MET A 529 -2.63 20.39 23.71
C MET A 529 -1.66 20.76 24.85
N VAL A 530 -0.58 20.01 25.00
CA VAL A 530 0.42 20.19 26.05
C VAL A 530 1.82 20.20 25.47
N ASP A 531 2.47 21.37 25.45
CA ASP A 531 3.83 21.54 24.93
C ASP A 531 4.89 20.73 25.71
N THR A 532 4.68 20.55 27.01
CA THR A 532 5.57 19.76 27.88
C THR A 532 4.75 18.73 28.66
N PRO A 533 4.45 17.56 28.06
CA PRO A 533 3.59 16.55 28.67
C PRO A 533 4.14 16.02 30.00
N PHE A 534 5.46 15.87 30.08
CA PHE A 534 6.16 15.40 31.27
C PHE A 534 7.27 16.38 31.63
N THR A 535 7.29 16.82 32.89
CA THR A 535 8.43 17.58 33.44
C THR A 535 9.59 16.66 33.81
N ALA A 536 9.30 15.39 34.09
CA ALA A 536 10.28 14.32 34.21
C ALA A 536 9.66 12.99 33.76
N PHE A 537 10.43 12.20 33.00
CA PHE A 537 10.07 10.84 32.63
C PHE A 537 11.30 9.94 32.83
N GLU A 538 11.34 9.23 33.95
CA GLU A 538 12.50 8.45 34.37
C GLU A 538 12.17 6.96 34.37
N VAL A 539 13.08 6.14 33.83
CA VAL A 539 12.99 4.68 33.94
C VAL A 539 13.64 4.26 35.26
N ASP A 540 12.90 3.56 36.11
CA ASP A 540 13.42 3.03 37.37
C ASP A 540 14.18 1.72 37.10
N ASN A 541 15.48 1.86 36.88
CA ASN A 541 16.39 0.73 36.67
C ASN A 541 16.77 0.00 37.97
N SER A 542 16.28 0.43 39.15
CA SER A 542 16.59 -0.26 40.42
C SER A 542 16.07 -1.70 40.47
N LEU A 543 15.03 -2.00 39.68
CA LEU A 543 14.51 -3.35 39.46
C LEU A 543 15.57 -4.34 38.95
N TYR A 544 16.59 -3.82 38.27
CA TYR A 544 17.67 -4.60 37.66
C TYR A 544 18.98 -4.48 38.42
N ALA A 545 19.02 -3.72 39.52
CA ALA A 545 20.24 -3.39 40.26
C ALA A 545 20.87 -4.59 40.97
N GLU A 546 20.09 -5.63 41.29
CA GLU A 546 20.60 -6.92 41.80
C GLU A 546 20.98 -7.90 40.67
N GLY A 547 20.74 -7.54 39.40
CA GLY A 547 21.05 -8.35 38.20
C GLY A 547 22.41 -8.00 37.56
N ASP A 548 22.73 -8.70 36.47
CA ASP A 548 24.02 -8.63 35.74
C ASP A 548 24.27 -7.30 34.96
N GLY A 549 23.64 -6.18 35.35
CA GLY A 549 23.86 -4.85 34.76
C GLY A 549 22.85 -4.42 33.69
N GLN A 550 21.67 -5.03 33.64
CA GLN A 550 20.60 -4.59 32.73
C GLN A 550 20.07 -3.20 33.08
N SER A 551 19.69 -2.43 32.06
CA SER A 551 19.10 -1.11 32.21
C SER A 551 18.24 -0.74 31.01
N PHE A 552 17.44 0.30 31.14
CA PHE A 552 16.73 0.96 30.05
C PHE A 552 17.03 2.45 30.04
N ILE A 553 17.07 3.01 28.84
CA ILE A 553 17.17 4.45 28.60
C ILE A 553 15.99 4.92 27.74
N ILE A 554 15.67 6.21 27.86
CA ILE A 554 14.78 6.91 26.94
C ILE A 554 15.66 7.58 25.89
N GLU A 555 15.42 7.24 24.63
CA GLU A 555 15.97 7.90 23.46
C GLU A 555 15.13 9.15 23.17
N ASN A 556 15.81 10.23 22.81
CA ASN A 556 15.19 11.51 22.47
C ASN A 556 14.68 11.52 21.03
#